data_AF-A0A2S8RIR0-F1
#
_entry.id   AF-A0A2S8RIR0-F1
#
_cell.length_a   1.000
_cell.length_b   1.000
_cell.length_c   1.000
_cell.angle_alpha   90.00
_cell.angle_beta   90.00
_cell.angle_gamma   90.00
#
_symmetry.space_group_name_H-M   'P 1'
#
loop_
_entity.id
_entity.type
_entity.pdbx_description
1 polymer ?
#
loop_
_entity_poly.entity_id
_entity_poly.type
_entity_poly.pdbx_seq_one_letter_code
_entity_poly.pdbx_strand_id
1 'polypeptide(L)' 'MANKHSSSHPLSSLSSESKLSIEFELSDPFHMPLDRLESLIEDTEPGTEIRGYLFGLLDLRRAVIYARGH' A
#
# COMPACT_ATOMS: atom_id res chain seq x y z
N MET A 1 23.02 -17.87 15.05
CA MET A 1 21.80 -18.26 14.31
C MET A 1 21.40 -17.07 13.46
N ALA A 2 21.59 -17.14 12.14
CA ALA A 2 21.22 -16.04 11.24
C ALA A 2 19.70 -16.07 11.05
N ASN A 3 18.99 -15.12 11.65
CA ASN A 3 17.57 -14.93 11.38
C ASN A 3 17.42 -14.60 9.90
N LYS A 4 16.76 -15.50 9.16
CA LYS A 4 16.21 -15.20 7.84
C LYS A 4 15.29 -14.00 8.02
N HIS A 5 15.76 -12.81 7.69
CA HIS A 5 14.87 -11.74 7.24
C HIS A 5 14.33 -12.21 5.89
N SER A 6 13.37 -13.13 5.89
CA SER A 6 12.40 -13.18 4.82
C SER A 6 11.72 -11.82 4.89
N SER A 7 12.18 -10.90 4.03
CA SER A 7 11.50 -9.65 3.70
C SER A 7 10.07 -10.03 3.31
N SER A 8 9.22 -10.18 4.32
CA SER A 8 7.84 -10.55 4.15
C SER A 8 7.20 -9.30 3.61
N HIS A 9 6.52 -9.44 2.47
CA HIS A 9 5.82 -8.32 1.88
C HIS A 9 4.92 -7.72 2.99
N PRO A 10 4.85 -6.38 3.17
CA PRO A 10 4.10 -5.81 4.28
C PRO A 10 2.66 -6.34 4.35
N LEU A 11 2.05 -6.58 3.18
CA LEU A 11 0.72 -7.18 3.05
C LEU A 11 0.58 -8.60 3.61
N SER A 12 1.67 -9.37 3.72
CA SER A 12 1.67 -10.72 4.32
C SER A 12 1.38 -10.70 5.82
N SER A 13 1.54 -9.54 6.47
CA SER A 13 1.20 -9.33 7.89
C SER A 13 -0.20 -8.76 8.10
N LEU A 14 -0.94 -8.46 7.01
CA LEU A 14 -2.33 -8.05 7.13
C LEU A 14 -3.20 -9.24 7.51
N SER A 15 -4.12 -9.01 8.45
CA SER A 15 -5.25 -9.93 8.64
C SER A 15 -6.09 -9.94 7.36
N SER A 16 -6.49 -11.13 6.91
CA SER A 16 -7.39 -11.29 5.75
C SER A 16 -8.73 -10.57 5.94
N GLU A 17 -9.16 -10.36 7.18
CA GLU A 17 -10.40 -9.64 7.50
C GLU A 17 -10.19 -8.13 7.65
N SER A 18 -8.95 -7.64 7.50
CA SER A 18 -8.70 -6.20 7.55
C SER A 18 -9.29 -5.52 6.33
N LYS A 19 -9.88 -4.33 6.52
CA LYS A 19 -10.43 -3.50 5.44
C LYS A 19 -9.44 -3.34 4.27
N LEU A 20 -8.15 -3.21 4.60
CA LEU A 20 -7.10 -3.01 3.61
C LEU A 20 -6.79 -4.27 2.80
N SER A 21 -6.81 -5.45 3.42
CA SER A 21 -6.68 -6.73 2.70
C SER A 21 -7.84 -6.91 1.73
N ILE A 22 -9.07 -6.67 2.21
CA ILE A 22 -10.29 -6.79 1.38
C ILE A 22 -10.25 -5.81 0.20
N GLU A 23 -9.85 -4.56 0.44
CA GLU A 23 -9.75 -3.55 -0.63
C GLU A 23 -8.75 -3.98 -1.71
N PHE A 24 -7.63 -4.60 -1.33
CA PHE A 24 -6.60 -5.06 -2.27
C PHE A 24 -6.95 -6.36 -2.99
N GLU A 25 -7.85 -7.17 -2.42
CA GLU A 25 -8.46 -8.30 -3.13
C GLU A 25 -9.48 -7.82 -4.17
N LEU A 26 -10.24 -6.77 -3.86
CA LEU A 26 -11.31 -6.25 -4.72
C LEU A 26 -10.81 -5.27 -5.79
N SER A 27 -9.66 -4.64 -5.57
CA SER A 27 -9.15 -3.59 -6.45
C SER A 27 -7.63 -3.66 -6.56
N ASP A 28 -7.13 -3.56 -7.80
CA ASP A 28 -5.69 -3.47 -8.04
C ASP A 28 -5.14 -2.14 -7.45
N PRO A 29 -4.19 -2.19 -6.50
CA PRO A 29 -3.61 -0.99 -5.88
C PRO A 29 -2.96 -0.03 -6.90
N PHE A 30 -2.47 -0.55 -8.03
CA PHE A 30 -1.89 0.27 -9.10
C PHE A 30 -2.93 1.02 -9.93
N HIS A 31 -4.19 0.57 -9.90
CA HIS A 31 -5.28 1.14 -10.69
C HIS A 31 -6.37 1.84 -9.87
N MET A 32 -6.40 1.67 -8.54
CA MET A 32 -7.41 2.32 -7.68
C MET A 32 -7.36 3.86 -7.76
N PRO A 33 -8.42 4.65 -7.48
CA PRO A 33 -8.31 6.11 -7.47
C PRO A 33 -7.27 6.64 -6.46
N LEU A 34 -6.58 7.75 -6.76
CA LEU A 34 -5.59 8.32 -5.83
C LEU A 34 -6.23 8.74 -4.51
N ASP A 35 -7.41 9.38 -4.54
CA ASP A 35 -8.14 9.79 -3.33
C ASP A 35 -8.48 8.60 -2.43
N ARG A 36 -8.75 7.44 -3.04
CA ARG A 36 -9.01 6.19 -2.31
C ARG A 36 -7.74 5.68 -1.62
N LEU A 37 -6.60 5.74 -2.32
CA LEU A 37 -5.31 5.38 -1.74
C LEU A 37 -4.90 6.33 -0.60
N GLU A 38 -5.17 7.63 -0.74
CA GLU A 38 -4.94 8.63 0.31
C GLU A 38 -5.82 8.36 1.54
N SER A 39 -7.10 8.03 1.33
CA SER A 39 -8.01 7.63 2.42
C SER A 39 -7.49 6.39 3.17
N LEU A 40 -6.97 5.38 2.47
CA LEU A 40 -6.37 4.20 3.11
C LEU A 40 -5.14 4.54 3.96
N ILE A 41 -4.34 5.52 3.53
CA ILE A 41 -3.18 6.00 4.29
C ILE A 41 -3.62 6.69 5.59
N GLU A 42 -4.68 7.48 5.53
CA GLU A 42 -5.25 8.17 6.70
C GLU A 42 -5.85 7.18 7.70
N ASP A 43 -6.54 6.15 7.21
CA ASP A 43 -7.14 5.08 8.01
C ASP A 43 -6.10 4.11 8.61
N THR A 44 -4.86 4.11 8.10
CA THR A 44 -3.79 3.21 8.56
C THR A 44 -3.01 3.83 9.72
N GLU A 45 -2.79 3.02 10.76
CA GLU A 45 -2.06 3.42 11.96
C GLU A 45 -0.68 4.04 11.63
N PRO A 46 -0.37 5.24 12.19
CA PRO A 46 0.93 5.88 12.01
C PRO A 46 2.10 4.99 12.45
N GLY A 47 3.21 5.07 11.72
CA GLY A 47 4.45 4.35 12.09
C GLY A 47 4.47 2.86 11.73
N THR A 48 3.41 2.33 11.11
CA THR A 48 3.37 0.94 10.63
C THR A 48 4.05 0.77 9.27
N GLU A 49 4.62 -0.43 9.04
CA GLU A 49 5.22 -0.79 7.74
C GLU A 49 4.20 -0.74 6.59
N ILE A 50 2.94 -1.08 6.87
CA ILE A 50 1.83 -0.96 5.91
C ILE A 50 1.65 0.48 5.47
N ARG A 51 1.67 1.44 6.39
CA ARG A 51 1.52 2.85 6.03
C ARG A 51 2.67 3.32 5.14
N GLY A 52 3.89 2.87 5.43
CA GLY A 52 5.06 3.11 4.58
C GLY A 52 4.89 2.53 3.17
N TYR A 53 4.37 1.31 3.06
CA TYR A 53 4.04 0.67 1.79
C TYR A 53 3.03 1.49 0.98
N LEU A 54 1.94 1.94 1.60
CA LEU A 54 0.90 2.75 0.93
C LEU A 54 1.45 4.09 0.44
N PHE A 55 2.29 4.76 1.24
CA PHE A 55 2.96 5.98 0.81
C PHE A 55 3.88 5.74 -0.40
N GLY A 56 4.64 4.64 -0.40
CA GLY A 56 5.48 4.26 -1.54
C GLY A 56 4.66 3.98 -2.81
N LEU A 57 3.50 3.34 -2.66
CA LEU A 57 2.56 3.13 -3.77
C LEU A 57 2.01 4.46 -4.29
N LEU A 58 1.62 5.38 -3.40
CA LEU A 58 1.11 6.69 -3.78
C LEU A 58 2.15 7.50 -4.56
N ASP A 59 3.40 7.52 -4.07
CA ASP A 59 4.51 8.22 -4.70
C ASP A 59 4.82 7.67 -6.10
N LEU A 60 4.92 6.34 -6.23
CA LEU A 60 5.09 5.67 -7.51
C LEU A 60 4.01 6.07 -8.51
N ARG A 61 2.75 6.06 -8.08
CA ARG A 61 1.61 6.36 -8.97
C ARG A 61 1.59 7.83 -9.39
N ARG A 62 1.91 8.75 -8.47
CA ARG A 62 2.10 10.17 -8.81
C ARG A 62 3.24 10.34 -9.81
N ALA A 63 4.37 9.68 -9.59
CA ALA A 63 5.50 9.73 -10.51
C ALA A 63 5.15 9.22 -11.91
N VAL A 64 4.37 8.13 -12.02
CA VAL A 64 3.87 7.62 -13.33
C VAL A 64 2.94 8.62 -14.00
N ILE A 65 2.04 9.28 -13.26
CA ILE A 65 1.15 10.32 -13.80
C ILE A 65 1.98 11.50 -14.32
N TYR A 66 2.93 11.99 -13.52
CA TYR A 66 3.82 13.08 -13.94
C TYR A 66 4.67 12.71 -15.16
N ALA A 67 5.20 11.49 -15.22
CA ALA A 67 6.01 11.01 -16.33
C ALA A 67 5.21 10.80 -17.62
N ARG A 68 3.90 10.48 -17.51
CA ARG A 68 3.02 10.30 -18.68
C ARG A 68 2.61 11.61 -19.34
N GLY A 69 2.76 12.74 -18.64
CA GLY A 69 2.46 14.05 -19.19
C GLY A 69 0.97 14.28 -19.41
N HIS A 70 0.57 15.51 -19.19
CA HIS A 70 -0.74 16.02 -19.56
C HIS A 70 -0.92 16.06 -21.08
#